data_AF-K9X996-F1
#
_entry.id   AF-K9X996-F1
#
_cell.length_a   1.000
_cell.length_b   1.000
_cell.length_c   1.000
_cell.angle_alpha   90.00
_cell.angle_beta   90.00
_cell.angle_gamma   90.00
#
_symmetry.space_group_name_H-M   'P 1'
#
loop_
_entity.id
_entity.type
_entity.pdbx_description
1 polymer ?
#
loop_
_entity_poly.entity_id
_entity_poly.type
_entity_poly.pdbx_seq_one_letter_code
_entity_poly.pdbx_strand_id
1 'polypeptide(L)'
;MPLPKSQLTLTKNKTETMKLQNFLETKEKWGFDAIGQDVELAVQVQSLLINLGFLEPPADGKFGPISMAALKRFQEQSKTGENNFLGAGTAKALIEAKQIAWTNLKLGDDIASKILKYMLAQNYLVFSEPKEYNIVYIEGMNEDWTLNNDAPNEFNDLRIVIEVVDGIPKIVNHWQATTEPGNYYTINPMNSSGAARIKFGQYKSWAIGMHGNADRHEALIQVAPITVHRDFNKDFKRTGDKLDTGLFGVNQHWGYDIPTHDIKDASAGCLVGRTRKGHREFVKIIKQDRRYLANNNYIFYTTVIPGDDLLKQFP
;
A
#
# COMPACT_ATOMS: atom_id res chain seq x y z
N MET A 1 51.28 23.61 48.97
CA MET A 1 50.01 24.38 49.02
C MET A 1 48.99 23.65 48.17
N PRO A 2 47.81 23.29 48.72
CA PRO A 2 46.78 22.55 48.00
C PRO A 2 45.94 23.48 47.12
N LEU A 3 45.63 23.05 45.89
CA LEU A 3 44.71 23.71 44.97
C LEU A 3 43.24 23.33 45.30
N PRO A 4 42.25 24.21 45.05
CA PRO A 4 40.89 24.04 45.54
C PRO A 4 40.09 23.03 44.71
N LYS A 5 39.25 22.25 45.40
CA LYS A 5 38.14 21.50 44.80
C LYS A 5 37.12 22.47 44.21
N SER A 6 36.98 22.51 42.89
CA SER A 6 35.86 23.20 42.21
C SER A 6 34.92 22.18 41.57
N GLN A 7 33.78 22.01 42.26
CA GLN A 7 32.43 21.81 41.73
C GLN A 7 32.21 20.68 40.72
N LEU A 8 31.56 19.62 41.21
CA LEU A 8 30.62 18.81 40.45
C LEU A 8 29.63 19.75 39.74
N THR A 9 29.73 19.84 38.43
CA THR A 9 28.58 20.16 37.59
C THR A 9 27.92 18.84 37.21
N LEU A 10 26.78 18.56 37.86
CA LEU A 10 25.82 17.56 37.41
C LEU A 10 25.42 17.87 35.96
N THR A 11 26.01 17.14 35.02
CA THR A 11 25.52 17.08 33.66
C THR A 11 24.19 16.35 33.67
N LYS A 12 23.12 17.12 33.50
CA LYS A 12 21.76 16.77 33.04
C LYS A 12 21.54 15.27 32.83
N ASN A 13 20.71 14.68 33.68
CA ASN A 13 20.03 13.42 33.39
C ASN A 13 19.42 13.53 31.99
N LYS A 14 19.98 12.77 31.05
CA LYS A 14 19.22 12.26 29.92
C LYS A 14 18.08 11.48 30.57
N THR A 15 16.85 11.94 30.48
CA THR A 15 15.69 11.12 30.82
C THR A 15 15.87 9.79 30.10
N GLU A 16 16.05 8.70 30.86
CA GLU A 16 16.13 7.37 30.25
C GLU A 16 14.88 7.18 29.39
N THR A 17 15.08 6.85 28.12
CA THR A 17 13.97 6.70 27.18
C THR A 17 13.08 5.53 27.63
N MET A 18 11.77 5.73 27.57
CA MET A 18 10.82 4.72 28.03
C MET A 18 10.82 3.54 27.07
N LYS A 19 11.16 2.34 27.56
CA LYS A 19 11.00 1.11 26.75
C LYS A 19 9.68 0.45 27.05
N LEU A 20 9.19 -0.32 26.09
CA LEU A 20 7.94 -1.06 26.26
C LEU A 20 7.98 -2.01 27.48
N GLN A 21 9.15 -2.60 27.77
CA GLN A 21 9.37 -3.49 28.91
C GLN A 21 9.21 -2.78 30.27
N ASN A 22 9.48 -1.48 30.36
CA ASN A 22 9.32 -0.73 31.61
C ASN A 22 7.87 -0.74 32.12
N PHE A 23 6.87 -0.84 31.22
CA PHE A 23 5.46 -0.97 31.61
C PHE A 23 5.14 -2.30 32.29
N LEU A 24 5.99 -3.34 32.13
CA LEU A 24 5.81 -4.63 32.80
C LEU A 24 6.27 -4.62 34.25
N GLU A 25 7.27 -3.78 34.55
CA GLU A 25 7.91 -3.67 35.86
C GLU A 25 7.28 -2.57 36.72
N THR A 26 6.53 -1.65 36.11
CA THR A 26 5.92 -0.49 36.75
C THR A 26 4.39 -0.55 36.72
N LYS A 27 3.73 0.32 37.50
CA LYS A 27 2.28 0.56 37.40
C LYS A 27 1.93 1.73 36.46
N GLU A 28 2.89 2.16 35.63
CA GLU A 28 2.69 3.30 34.73
C GLU A 28 1.65 3.00 33.65
N LYS A 29 0.96 4.07 33.23
CA LYS A 29 -0.05 4.03 32.18
C LYS A 29 0.06 5.30 31.37
N TRP A 30 0.28 5.16 30.07
CA TRP A 30 0.50 6.30 29.19
C TRP A 30 -0.64 6.40 28.19
N GLY A 31 -1.31 7.55 28.14
CA GLY A 31 -2.26 7.85 27.07
C GLY A 31 -1.55 7.96 25.72
N PHE A 32 -2.30 7.88 24.62
CA PHE A 32 -1.71 7.88 23.28
C PHE A 32 -0.90 9.13 22.94
N ASP A 33 -1.30 10.30 23.46
CA ASP A 33 -0.54 11.54 23.29
C ASP A 33 0.85 11.48 23.95
N ALA A 34 0.95 10.82 25.11
CA ALA A 34 2.23 10.64 25.80
C ALA A 34 3.15 9.68 25.03
N ILE A 35 2.59 8.63 24.41
CA ILE A 35 3.34 7.77 23.48
C ILE A 35 3.87 8.60 22.32
N GLY A 36 3.06 9.50 21.75
CA GLY A 36 3.46 10.37 20.64
C GLY A 36 4.51 11.43 20.98
N GLN A 37 4.72 11.73 22.26
CA GLN A 37 5.79 12.62 22.73
C GLN A 37 7.13 11.90 22.92
N ASP A 38 7.13 10.56 23.01
CA ASP A 38 8.33 9.73 23.08
C ASP A 38 8.54 8.99 21.75
N VAL A 39 9.45 9.53 20.92
CA VAL A 39 9.73 9.01 19.58
C VAL A 39 10.22 7.55 19.62
N GLU A 40 11.04 7.18 20.60
CA GLU A 40 11.58 5.82 20.69
C GLU A 40 10.51 4.81 21.11
N LEU A 41 9.65 5.18 22.07
CA LEU A 41 8.51 4.34 22.46
C LEU A 41 7.50 4.22 21.31
N ALA A 42 7.20 5.32 20.62
CA ALA A 42 6.34 5.32 19.45
C ALA A 42 6.85 4.35 18.36
N VAL A 43 8.15 4.41 18.03
CA VAL A 43 8.77 3.49 17.06
C VAL A 43 8.69 2.03 17.54
N GLN A 44 8.93 1.74 18.82
CA GLN A 44 8.81 0.39 19.36
C GLN A 44 7.39 -0.17 19.20
N VAL A 45 6.38 0.60 19.61
CA VAL A 45 4.97 0.19 19.50
C VAL A 45 4.56 0.03 18.04
N GLN A 46 4.90 0.99 17.17
CA GLN A 46 4.62 0.91 15.74
C GLN A 46 5.28 -0.32 15.11
N SER A 47 6.54 -0.62 15.44
CA SER A 47 7.26 -1.79 14.90
C SER A 47 6.57 -3.10 15.24
N LEU A 48 6.09 -3.23 16.48
CA LEU A 48 5.32 -4.42 16.90
C LEU A 48 3.97 -4.48 16.18
N LEU A 49 3.23 -3.36 16.09
CA LEU A 49 1.96 -3.32 15.36
C LEU A 49 2.14 -3.64 13.86
N ILE A 50 3.25 -3.22 13.25
CA ILE A 50 3.60 -3.56 11.87
C ILE A 50 3.85 -5.06 11.73
N ASN A 51 4.69 -5.62 12.60
CA ASN A 51 4.99 -7.07 12.58
C ASN A 51 3.74 -7.93 12.81
N LEU A 52 2.80 -7.42 13.61
CA LEU A 52 1.52 -8.06 13.89
C LEU A 52 0.45 -7.78 12.83
N GLY A 53 0.72 -6.95 11.81
CA GLY A 53 -0.20 -6.63 10.72
C GLY A 53 -1.31 -5.61 11.04
N PHE A 54 -1.20 -4.89 12.16
CA PHE A 54 -2.17 -3.86 12.56
C PHE A 54 -1.86 -2.47 12.01
N LEU A 55 -0.62 -2.24 11.58
CA LEU A 55 -0.12 -0.95 11.10
C LEU A 55 0.74 -1.13 9.85
N GLU A 56 0.66 -0.18 8.92
CA GLU A 56 1.53 -0.15 7.75
C GLU A 56 2.94 0.34 8.08
N PRO A 57 4.00 -0.18 7.44
CA PRO A 57 5.33 0.39 7.56
C PRO A 57 5.42 1.79 6.90
N PRO A 58 6.42 2.60 7.29
CA PRO A 58 7.44 2.34 8.32
C PRO A 58 7.00 2.76 9.74
N ALA A 59 7.74 2.29 10.76
CA ALA A 59 7.69 2.88 12.10
C ALA A 59 8.49 4.20 12.09
N ASP A 60 7.79 5.32 12.05
CA ASP A 60 8.37 6.67 11.87
C ASP A 60 8.38 7.52 13.15
N GLY A 61 7.90 6.97 14.26
CA GLY A 61 7.77 7.65 15.55
C GLY A 61 6.64 8.67 15.62
N LYS A 62 5.88 8.89 14.52
CA LYS A 62 4.74 9.80 14.49
C LYS A 62 3.49 9.07 14.92
N PHE A 63 3.21 9.08 16.22
CA PHE A 63 2.08 8.38 16.80
C PHE A 63 0.73 9.13 16.61
N GLY A 64 0.33 9.32 15.36
CA GLY A 64 -0.92 10.02 14.99
C GLY A 64 -2.17 9.12 14.97
N PRO A 65 -3.30 9.61 14.44
CA PRO A 65 -4.59 8.91 14.44
C PRO A 65 -4.55 7.48 13.88
N ILE A 66 -3.73 7.22 12.86
CA ILE A 66 -3.57 5.87 12.28
C ILE A 66 -2.88 4.92 13.27
N SER A 67 -1.82 5.37 13.95
CA SER A 67 -1.13 4.56 14.98
C SER A 67 -2.03 4.32 16.20
N MET A 68 -2.77 5.35 16.63
CA MET A 68 -3.74 5.24 17.72
C MET A 68 -4.85 4.23 17.41
N ALA A 69 -5.43 4.30 16.20
CA ALA A 69 -6.43 3.35 15.75
C ALA A 69 -5.87 1.93 15.67
N ALA A 70 -4.64 1.75 15.18
CA ALA A 70 -3.98 0.45 15.13
C ALA A 70 -3.77 -0.14 16.53
N LEU A 71 -3.25 0.65 17.48
CA LEU A 71 -3.05 0.20 18.86
C LEU A 71 -4.37 -0.16 19.53
N LYS A 72 -5.39 0.67 19.38
CA LYS A 72 -6.72 0.41 19.95
C LYS A 72 -7.32 -0.90 19.42
N ARG A 73 -7.22 -1.16 18.11
CA ARG A 73 -7.66 -2.43 17.52
C ARG A 73 -6.91 -3.62 18.10
N PHE A 74 -5.59 -3.52 18.20
CA PHE A 74 -4.78 -4.54 18.83
C PHE A 74 -5.23 -4.82 20.28
N GLN A 75 -5.53 -3.77 21.05
CA GLN A 75 -5.99 -3.87 22.43
C GLN A 75 -7.36 -4.54 22.55
N GLU A 76 -8.28 -4.24 21.62
CA GLU A 76 -9.61 -4.86 21.53
C GLU A 76 -9.50 -6.35 21.16
N GLN A 77 -8.72 -6.68 20.13
CA GLN A 77 -8.52 -8.07 19.69
C GLN A 77 -7.81 -8.92 20.75
N SER A 78 -6.80 -8.34 21.42
CA SER A 78 -6.07 -9.01 22.50
C SER A 78 -6.79 -8.95 23.85
N LYS A 79 -7.98 -8.33 23.91
CA LYS A 79 -8.83 -8.20 25.12
C LYS A 79 -8.07 -7.67 26.34
N THR A 80 -7.18 -6.70 26.12
CA THR A 80 -6.33 -6.12 27.17
C THR A 80 -7.12 -5.33 28.21
N GLY A 81 -8.28 -4.78 27.82
CA GLY A 81 -9.09 -3.88 28.66
C GLY A 81 -8.50 -2.47 28.80
N GLU A 82 -7.44 -2.14 28.05
CA GLU A 82 -6.69 -0.88 28.16
C GLU A 82 -6.92 0.05 26.95
N ASN A 83 -8.14 0.11 26.41
CA ASN A 83 -8.46 0.68 25.08
C ASN A 83 -8.05 2.14 24.78
N ASN A 84 -7.56 2.90 25.78
CA ASN A 84 -7.17 4.31 25.65
C ASN A 84 -5.78 4.62 26.23
N PHE A 85 -5.03 3.63 26.71
CA PHE A 85 -3.70 3.82 27.27
C PHE A 85 -2.83 2.58 27.07
N LEU A 86 -1.52 2.77 27.02
CA LEU A 86 -0.53 1.70 27.10
C LEU A 86 -0.17 1.48 28.57
N GLY A 87 -0.54 0.32 29.11
CA GLY A 87 -0.13 -0.16 30.43
C GLY A 87 0.53 -1.53 30.35
N ALA A 88 0.73 -2.17 31.51
CA ALA A 88 1.35 -3.49 31.62
C ALA A 88 0.64 -4.55 30.76
N GLY A 89 -0.70 -4.52 30.68
CA GLY A 89 -1.48 -5.51 29.94
C GLY A 89 -1.22 -5.44 28.44
N THR A 90 -1.28 -4.24 27.87
CA THR A 90 -1.01 -3.99 26.45
C THR A 90 0.45 -4.21 26.12
N ALA A 91 1.39 -3.75 26.96
CA ALA A 91 2.81 -3.97 26.74
C ALA A 91 3.14 -5.46 26.68
N LYS A 92 2.61 -6.25 27.62
CA LYS A 92 2.79 -7.70 27.63
C LYS A 92 2.22 -8.34 26.37
N ALA A 93 0.99 -7.99 26.01
CA ALA A 93 0.34 -8.52 24.82
C ALA A 93 1.15 -8.21 23.55
N LEU A 94 1.65 -6.97 23.39
CA LEU A 94 2.44 -6.57 22.23
C LEU A 94 3.76 -7.36 22.13
N ILE A 95 4.43 -7.60 23.26
CA ILE A 95 5.71 -8.33 23.32
C ILE A 95 5.53 -9.82 23.03
N GLU A 96 4.46 -10.42 23.57
CA GLU A 96 4.24 -11.88 23.50
C GLU A 96 3.43 -12.32 22.27
N ALA A 97 2.76 -11.40 21.58
CA ALA A 97 1.92 -11.72 20.45
C ALA A 97 2.73 -12.36 19.31
N LYS A 98 2.28 -13.55 18.89
CA LYS A 98 2.80 -14.28 17.73
C LYS A 98 1.83 -14.29 16.55
N GLN A 99 0.61 -13.78 16.74
CA GLN A 99 -0.44 -13.79 15.71
C GLN A 99 -0.30 -12.59 14.78
N ILE A 100 -0.44 -12.84 13.49
CA ILE A 100 -0.51 -11.81 12.45
C ILE A 100 -1.99 -11.55 12.15
N ALA A 101 -2.42 -10.30 12.00
CA ALA A 101 -3.82 -9.89 11.80
C ALA A 101 -4.55 -10.64 10.65
N TRP A 102 -3.81 -11.19 9.68
CA TRP A 102 -4.34 -12.00 8.58
C TRP A 102 -4.99 -13.33 8.99
N THR A 103 -4.78 -13.82 10.23
CA THR A 103 -5.31 -15.13 10.66
C THR A 103 -6.84 -15.22 10.69
N ASN A 104 -7.53 -14.09 10.54
CA ASN A 104 -8.99 -14.03 10.49
C ASN A 104 -9.57 -13.99 9.06
N LEU A 105 -8.72 -14.04 8.02
CA LEU A 105 -9.18 -14.08 6.64
C LEU A 105 -9.83 -15.43 6.31
N LYS A 106 -11.02 -15.38 5.74
CA LYS A 106 -11.80 -16.53 5.27
C LYS A 106 -11.67 -16.59 3.75
N LEU A 107 -10.58 -17.18 3.27
CA LEU A 107 -10.23 -17.24 1.85
C LEU A 107 -10.82 -18.52 1.22
N GLY A 108 -11.75 -18.35 0.28
CA GLY A 108 -12.32 -19.42 -0.54
C GLY A 108 -11.62 -19.56 -1.90
N ASP A 109 -12.34 -20.08 -2.89
CA ASP A 109 -11.85 -20.29 -4.26
C ASP A 109 -12.40 -19.27 -5.26
N ASP A 110 -13.17 -18.29 -4.79
CA ASP A 110 -13.56 -17.13 -5.59
C ASP A 110 -12.34 -16.27 -5.96
N ILE A 111 -12.48 -15.47 -7.02
CA ILE A 111 -11.38 -14.68 -7.56
C ILE A 111 -10.81 -13.67 -6.54
N ALA A 112 -11.62 -13.08 -5.66
CA ALA A 112 -11.13 -12.14 -4.65
C ALA A 112 -10.23 -12.85 -3.64
N SER A 113 -10.65 -14.04 -3.21
CA SER A 113 -9.85 -14.91 -2.35
C SER A 113 -8.55 -15.37 -3.03
N LYS A 114 -8.58 -15.74 -4.32
CA LYS A 114 -7.38 -16.10 -5.09
C LYS A 114 -6.37 -14.95 -5.17
N ILE A 115 -6.84 -13.73 -5.45
CA ILE A 115 -5.99 -12.53 -5.48
C ILE A 115 -5.31 -12.32 -4.11
N LEU A 116 -6.06 -12.40 -3.01
CA LEU A 116 -5.48 -12.23 -1.67
C LEU A 116 -4.52 -13.38 -1.31
N LYS A 117 -4.82 -14.63 -1.66
CA LYS A 117 -3.90 -15.76 -1.50
C LYS A 117 -2.58 -15.50 -2.23
N TYR A 118 -2.65 -15.01 -3.46
CA TYR A 118 -1.46 -14.62 -4.23
C TYR A 118 -0.68 -13.49 -3.56
N MET A 119 -1.35 -12.43 -3.14
CA MET A 119 -0.72 -11.32 -2.41
C MET A 119 0.03 -11.82 -1.17
N LEU A 120 -0.59 -12.69 -0.37
CA LEU A 120 0.04 -13.29 0.81
C LEU A 120 1.25 -14.17 0.43
N ALA A 121 1.13 -14.99 -0.62
CA ALA A 121 2.23 -15.84 -1.08
C ALA A 121 3.44 -15.03 -1.58
N GLN A 122 3.21 -13.83 -2.13
CA GLN A 122 4.26 -12.89 -2.54
C GLN A 122 4.76 -12.00 -1.39
N ASN A 123 4.29 -12.21 -0.16
CA ASN A 123 4.56 -11.34 1.01
C ASN A 123 4.13 -9.88 0.80
N TYR A 124 3.11 -9.64 -0.01
CA TYR A 124 2.48 -8.33 -0.13
C TYR A 124 1.54 -8.08 1.05
N LEU A 125 1.38 -6.81 1.41
CA LEU A 125 0.41 -6.39 2.41
C LEU A 125 -0.99 -6.59 1.84
N VAL A 126 -1.83 -7.30 2.58
CA VAL A 126 -3.28 -7.30 2.40
C VAL A 126 -3.85 -6.22 3.31
N PHE A 127 -5.02 -5.68 3.02
CA PHE A 127 -5.75 -4.84 3.98
C PHE A 127 -7.06 -5.55 4.30
N SER A 128 -7.20 -5.97 5.56
CA SER A 128 -8.29 -6.84 6.01
C SER A 128 -9.39 -6.11 6.77
N GLU A 129 -9.21 -4.80 6.95
CA GLU A 129 -10.05 -3.99 7.81
C GLU A 129 -11.16 -3.30 6.99
N PRO A 130 -12.35 -3.08 7.57
CA PRO A 130 -13.44 -2.40 6.88
C PRO A 130 -12.99 -1.04 6.34
N LYS A 131 -13.31 -0.77 5.07
CA LYS A 131 -12.89 0.43 4.34
C LYS A 131 -11.38 0.64 4.24
N GLU A 132 -10.55 -0.38 4.40
CA GLU A 132 -9.17 -0.36 3.91
C GLU A 132 -9.11 -1.14 2.60
N TYR A 133 -9.02 -0.42 1.49
CA TYR A 133 -9.12 -1.00 0.17
C TYR A 133 -7.77 -1.57 -0.31
N ASN A 134 -7.85 -2.72 -0.99
CA ASN A 134 -6.76 -3.28 -1.78
C ASN A 134 -6.98 -2.90 -3.25
N ILE A 135 -6.09 -2.09 -3.82
CA ILE A 135 -6.11 -1.76 -5.24
C ILE A 135 -5.18 -2.75 -5.96
N VAL A 136 -5.73 -3.52 -6.88
CA VAL A 136 -4.99 -4.55 -7.61
C VAL A 136 -5.20 -4.36 -9.10
N TYR A 137 -4.12 -4.40 -9.86
CA TYR A 137 -4.14 -4.54 -11.30
C TYR A 137 -3.66 -5.94 -11.67
N ILE A 138 -4.39 -6.58 -12.58
CA ILE A 138 -4.02 -7.91 -13.10
C ILE A 138 -3.84 -7.81 -14.60
N GLU A 139 -2.62 -8.10 -15.05
CA GLU A 139 -2.25 -8.11 -16.46
C GLU A 139 -2.76 -9.37 -17.17
N GLY A 140 -3.26 -9.24 -18.39
CA GLY A 140 -3.66 -10.34 -19.26
C GLY A 140 -4.95 -11.06 -18.85
N MET A 141 -5.96 -10.33 -18.35
CA MET A 141 -7.21 -10.91 -17.84
C MET A 141 -8.47 -10.17 -18.32
N ASN A 142 -9.48 -10.95 -18.73
CA ASN A 142 -10.80 -10.47 -19.13
C ASN A 142 -11.72 -10.24 -17.92
N GLU A 143 -12.78 -9.45 -18.09
CA GLU A 143 -13.76 -9.14 -17.03
C GLU A 143 -14.51 -10.37 -16.48
N ASP A 144 -14.48 -11.50 -17.20
CA ASP A 144 -15.01 -12.80 -16.75
C ASP A 144 -13.97 -13.67 -15.99
N TRP A 145 -12.81 -13.08 -15.66
CA TRP A 145 -11.69 -13.69 -14.95
C TRP A 145 -10.90 -14.75 -15.74
N THR A 146 -11.15 -14.87 -17.04
CA THR A 146 -10.35 -15.72 -17.93
C THR A 146 -9.10 -14.99 -18.43
N LEU A 147 -8.04 -15.75 -18.73
CA LEU A 147 -6.85 -15.20 -19.38
C LEU A 147 -7.15 -14.79 -20.82
N ASN A 148 -6.51 -13.73 -21.27
CA ASN A 148 -6.41 -13.40 -22.70
C ASN A 148 -4.97 -13.60 -23.20
N ASN A 149 -4.72 -13.20 -24.44
CA ASN A 149 -3.42 -13.37 -25.10
C ASN A 149 -2.38 -12.29 -24.72
N ASP A 150 -2.72 -11.37 -23.82
CA ASP A 150 -1.87 -10.27 -23.39
C ASP A 150 -1.27 -9.45 -24.56
N ALA A 151 -2.12 -9.16 -25.56
CA ALA A 151 -1.71 -8.39 -26.72
C ALA A 151 -1.26 -6.95 -26.34
N PRO A 152 -0.14 -6.45 -26.91
CA PRO A 152 0.30 -5.09 -26.63
C PRO A 152 -0.67 -4.07 -27.19
N ASN A 153 -0.70 -2.87 -26.58
CA ASN A 153 -1.52 -1.73 -27.00
C ASN A 153 -3.05 -1.95 -26.84
N GLU A 154 -3.46 -2.82 -25.91
CA GLU A 154 -4.87 -3.08 -25.62
C GLU A 154 -5.23 -2.84 -24.14
N PHE A 155 -6.50 -2.51 -23.90
CA PHE A 155 -7.08 -2.53 -22.56
C PHE A 155 -7.55 -3.94 -22.21
N ASN A 156 -6.60 -4.84 -22.03
CA ASN A 156 -6.78 -6.28 -21.78
C ASN A 156 -6.40 -6.69 -20.35
N ASP A 157 -6.30 -5.71 -19.45
CA ASP A 157 -6.02 -5.91 -18.04
C ASP A 157 -7.22 -5.52 -17.19
N LEU A 158 -7.17 -5.83 -15.89
CA LEU A 158 -8.20 -5.42 -14.93
C LEU A 158 -7.62 -4.51 -13.86
N ARG A 159 -8.33 -3.42 -13.56
CA ARG A 159 -8.22 -2.68 -12.30
C ARG A 159 -9.31 -3.18 -11.35
N ILE A 160 -8.95 -3.53 -10.13
CA ILE A 160 -9.85 -4.14 -9.15
C ILE A 160 -9.69 -3.42 -7.81
N VAL A 161 -10.80 -3.21 -7.12
CA VAL A 161 -10.82 -2.78 -5.71
C VAL A 161 -11.46 -3.86 -4.86
N ILE A 162 -10.73 -4.34 -3.85
CA ILE A 162 -11.19 -5.38 -2.91
C ILE A 162 -11.29 -4.77 -1.50
N GLU A 163 -12.40 -5.03 -0.83
CA GLU A 163 -12.62 -4.77 0.59
C GLU A 163 -12.77 -6.12 1.31
N VAL A 164 -12.22 -6.23 2.52
CA VAL A 164 -12.46 -7.39 3.38
C VAL A 164 -13.55 -7.04 4.39
N VAL A 165 -14.63 -7.83 4.40
CA VAL A 165 -15.78 -7.65 5.28
C VAL A 165 -15.98 -8.91 6.09
N ASP A 166 -15.90 -8.81 7.43
CA ASP A 166 -16.00 -9.95 8.35
C ASP A 166 -15.02 -11.10 8.05
N GLY A 167 -13.82 -10.71 7.58
CA GLY A 167 -12.75 -11.61 7.15
C GLY A 167 -12.91 -12.15 5.72
N ILE A 168 -14.01 -11.84 5.03
CA ILE A 168 -14.29 -12.34 3.67
C ILE A 168 -13.91 -11.25 2.65
N PRO A 169 -12.99 -11.51 1.70
CA PRO A 169 -12.71 -10.57 0.63
C PRO A 169 -13.89 -10.45 -0.34
N LYS A 170 -14.18 -9.22 -0.74
CA LYS A 170 -15.23 -8.89 -1.70
C LYS A 170 -14.69 -7.88 -2.71
N ILE A 171 -14.83 -8.19 -3.99
CA ILE A 171 -14.61 -7.20 -5.04
C ILE A 171 -15.70 -6.15 -4.90
N VAL A 172 -15.29 -4.92 -4.60
CA VAL A 172 -16.18 -3.75 -4.54
C VAL A 172 -16.57 -3.36 -5.96
N ASN A 173 -15.59 -3.32 -6.86
CA ASN A 173 -15.80 -3.18 -8.30
C ASN A 173 -14.51 -3.55 -9.07
N HIS A 174 -14.63 -3.72 -10.38
CA HIS A 174 -13.52 -3.90 -11.31
C HIS A 174 -13.82 -3.18 -12.63
N TRP A 175 -12.76 -2.87 -13.39
CA TRP A 175 -12.88 -2.19 -14.67
C TRP A 175 -11.79 -2.65 -15.63
N GLN A 176 -12.13 -2.72 -16.91
CA GLN A 176 -11.17 -2.84 -17.99
C GLN A 176 -10.09 -1.75 -17.91
N ALA A 177 -8.84 -2.17 -18.00
CA ALA A 177 -7.65 -1.35 -17.79
C ALA A 177 -6.47 -1.82 -18.65
N THR A 178 -5.35 -1.12 -18.49
CA THR A 178 -4.03 -1.53 -18.96
C THR A 178 -2.98 -1.14 -17.91
N THR A 179 -1.97 -1.99 -17.76
CA THR A 179 -0.73 -1.73 -17.00
C THR A 179 0.46 -1.47 -17.91
N GLU A 180 0.22 -1.55 -19.23
CA GLU A 180 1.20 -1.46 -20.29
C GLU A 180 1.19 -0.06 -20.94
N PRO A 181 2.33 0.35 -21.54
CA PRO A 181 2.35 1.52 -22.40
C PRO A 181 1.65 1.25 -23.73
N GLY A 182 1.08 2.30 -24.31
CA GLY A 182 0.56 2.24 -25.67
C GLY A 182 1.69 2.14 -26.71
N ASN A 183 1.34 1.73 -27.92
CA ASN A 183 2.27 1.58 -29.04
C ASN A 183 3.07 2.85 -29.30
N TYR A 184 2.43 4.03 -29.17
CA TYR A 184 3.09 5.30 -29.39
C TYR A 184 4.33 5.45 -28.50
N TYR A 185 4.22 5.16 -27.20
CA TYR A 185 5.32 5.34 -26.26
C TYR A 185 6.31 4.18 -26.25
N THR A 186 5.90 2.97 -26.64
CA THR A 186 6.87 1.89 -26.90
C THR A 186 7.78 2.26 -28.07
N ILE A 187 7.21 2.83 -29.14
CA ILE A 187 7.96 3.22 -30.33
C ILE A 187 8.72 4.54 -30.14
N ASN A 188 8.12 5.51 -29.44
CA ASN A 188 8.65 6.85 -29.17
C ASN A 188 8.75 7.07 -27.65
N PRO A 189 9.71 6.42 -26.96
CA PRO A 189 9.77 6.47 -25.52
C PRO A 189 10.16 7.86 -25.02
N MET A 190 9.54 8.28 -23.92
CA MET A 190 9.87 9.54 -23.25
C MET A 190 11.27 9.53 -22.63
N ASN A 191 11.83 8.34 -22.40
CA ASN A 191 13.17 8.13 -21.86
C ASN A 191 14.00 7.37 -22.90
N SER A 192 15.24 7.82 -23.15
CA SER A 192 16.15 7.19 -24.11
C SER A 192 16.50 5.73 -23.79
N SER A 193 16.31 5.30 -22.54
CA SER A 193 16.50 3.92 -22.11
C SER A 193 15.33 2.99 -22.48
N GLY A 194 14.20 3.51 -22.97
CA GLY A 194 13.04 2.70 -23.38
C GLY A 194 11.74 3.06 -22.67
N ALA A 195 10.64 2.45 -23.12
CA ALA A 195 9.33 2.66 -22.52
C ALA A 195 9.26 2.05 -21.12
N ALA A 196 8.48 2.67 -20.23
CA ALA A 196 8.31 2.15 -18.87
C ALA A 196 7.21 1.08 -18.85
N ARG A 197 7.56 -0.10 -18.32
CA ARG A 197 6.61 -1.17 -17.95
C ARG A 197 6.74 -1.42 -16.46
N ILE A 198 5.67 -1.22 -15.69
CA ILE A 198 5.77 -1.36 -14.23
C ILE A 198 6.19 -2.79 -13.89
N LYS A 199 7.26 -2.94 -13.10
CA LYS A 199 7.67 -4.25 -12.61
C LYS A 199 6.57 -4.79 -11.70
N PHE A 200 6.15 -6.03 -11.90
CA PHE A 200 5.20 -6.68 -10.99
C PHE A 200 5.66 -6.61 -9.54
N GLY A 201 4.71 -6.30 -8.66
CA GLY A 201 5.01 -5.92 -7.29
C GLY A 201 3.88 -5.13 -6.64
N GLN A 202 4.09 -4.78 -5.38
CA GLN A 202 3.23 -3.88 -4.63
C GLN A 202 4.00 -2.61 -4.24
N TYR A 203 3.40 -1.44 -4.45
CA TYR A 203 4.04 -0.15 -4.23
C TYR A 203 3.14 0.80 -3.43
N LYS A 204 3.68 1.46 -2.40
CA LYS A 204 3.04 2.57 -1.68
C LYS A 204 3.41 3.90 -2.33
N SER A 205 2.81 4.20 -3.47
CA SER A 205 3.37 5.23 -4.37
C SER A 205 2.38 6.22 -4.95
N TRP A 206 1.10 6.16 -4.61
CA TRP A 206 0.10 7.06 -5.19
C TRP A 206 -0.77 7.78 -4.18
N ALA A 207 -1.05 9.07 -4.41
CA ALA A 207 -1.99 9.85 -3.60
C ALA A 207 -3.07 10.48 -4.51
N ILE A 208 -4.20 10.87 -3.92
CA ILE A 208 -5.23 11.61 -4.67
C ILE A 208 -4.65 12.95 -5.13
N GLY A 209 -4.77 13.24 -6.41
CA GLY A 209 -4.33 14.49 -7.02
C GLY A 209 -5.00 14.72 -8.37
N MET A 210 -4.47 15.67 -9.15
CA MET A 210 -5.02 16.02 -10.46
C MET A 210 -4.10 15.54 -11.58
N HIS A 211 -4.66 14.86 -12.58
CA HIS A 211 -4.00 14.44 -13.79
C HIS A 211 -4.54 15.21 -15.01
N GLY A 212 -3.66 15.44 -16.01
CA GLY A 212 -4.02 16.05 -17.29
C GLY A 212 -4.10 17.58 -17.27
N ASN A 213 -3.96 18.17 -18.46
CA ASN A 213 -4.10 19.61 -18.69
C ASN A 213 -5.45 19.95 -19.36
N ALA A 214 -5.68 19.42 -20.58
CA ALA A 214 -6.88 19.69 -21.37
C ALA A 214 -8.12 18.97 -20.82
N ASP A 215 -7.97 17.71 -20.43
CA ASP A 215 -9.02 16.90 -19.79
C ASP A 215 -8.61 16.64 -18.34
N ARG A 216 -8.54 17.71 -17.54
CA ARG A 216 -8.03 17.68 -16.16
C ARG A 216 -9.02 16.98 -15.22
N HIS A 217 -8.54 16.02 -14.44
CA HIS A 217 -9.39 15.20 -13.56
C HIS A 217 -8.68 14.67 -12.32
N GLU A 218 -9.46 14.30 -11.30
CA GLU A 218 -8.93 13.60 -10.12
C GLU A 218 -8.43 12.22 -10.52
N ALA A 219 -7.25 11.84 -10.01
CA ALA A 219 -6.58 10.58 -10.27
C ALA A 219 -5.71 10.20 -9.05
N LEU A 220 -5.16 8.99 -9.07
CA LEU A 220 -4.08 8.63 -8.16
C LEU A 220 -2.74 9.01 -8.81
N ILE A 221 -2.11 10.10 -8.34
CA ILE A 221 -0.85 10.59 -8.90
C ILE A 221 0.36 9.97 -8.20
N GLN A 222 1.44 9.73 -8.94
CA GLN A 222 2.67 9.18 -8.38
C GLN A 222 3.32 10.19 -7.41
N VAL A 223 3.58 9.75 -6.19
CA VAL A 223 4.23 10.56 -5.13
C VAL A 223 5.42 9.86 -4.47
N ALA A 224 5.61 8.56 -4.73
CA ALA A 224 6.82 7.84 -4.31
C ALA A 224 7.38 6.97 -5.45
N PRO A 225 8.66 6.56 -5.37
CA PRO A 225 9.27 5.76 -6.41
C PRO A 225 8.53 4.45 -6.67
N ILE A 226 8.54 4.02 -7.93
CA ILE A 226 8.20 2.65 -8.35
C ILE A 226 9.36 2.08 -9.16
N THR A 227 9.37 0.77 -9.38
CA THR A 227 10.34 0.14 -10.28
C THR A 227 9.68 -0.20 -11.61
N VAL A 228 10.36 0.10 -12.71
CA VAL A 228 9.91 -0.21 -14.08
C VAL A 228 11.00 -0.98 -14.82
N HIS A 229 10.58 -1.80 -15.76
CA HIS A 229 11.41 -2.30 -16.85
C HIS A 229 11.48 -1.22 -17.94
N ARG A 230 12.67 -1.01 -18.50
CA ARG A 230 12.92 -0.08 -19.59
C ARG A 230 13.06 -0.85 -20.90
N ASP A 231 11.96 -0.90 -21.66
CA ASP A 231 11.85 -1.60 -22.95
C ASP A 231 12.65 -0.85 -24.02
N PHE A 232 13.95 -1.15 -24.05
CA PHE A 232 14.91 -0.51 -24.93
C PHE A 232 14.85 -1.08 -26.35
N ASN A 233 14.61 -2.39 -26.46
CA ASN A 233 14.59 -3.12 -27.73
C ASN A 233 13.21 -3.05 -28.43
N LYS A 234 12.20 -2.47 -27.77
CA LYS A 234 10.83 -2.27 -28.27
C LYS A 234 10.15 -3.58 -28.61
N ASP A 235 10.41 -4.62 -27.81
CA ASP A 235 9.84 -5.95 -28.00
C ASP A 235 8.53 -6.16 -27.22
N PHE A 236 8.08 -5.11 -26.51
CA PHE A 236 6.86 -5.04 -25.74
C PHE A 236 6.86 -5.93 -24.49
N LYS A 237 8.02 -6.37 -24.01
CA LYS A 237 8.12 -7.30 -22.88
C LYS A 237 8.94 -6.70 -21.75
N ARG A 238 8.76 -7.24 -20.54
CA ARG A 238 9.60 -6.94 -19.37
C ARG A 238 10.89 -7.78 -19.32
N THR A 239 10.90 -8.92 -19.98
CA THR A 239 11.97 -9.93 -19.81
C THR A 239 13.28 -9.47 -20.45
N GLY A 240 14.35 -9.44 -19.65
CA GLY A 240 15.68 -9.04 -20.12
C GLY A 240 15.95 -7.53 -20.08
N ASP A 241 14.93 -6.72 -19.81
CA ASP A 241 15.06 -5.28 -19.66
C ASP A 241 15.78 -4.85 -18.39
N LYS A 242 16.41 -3.69 -18.46
CA LYS A 242 17.01 -3.04 -17.29
C LYS A 242 15.91 -2.48 -16.39
N LEU A 243 16.15 -2.60 -15.08
CA LEU A 243 15.32 -1.99 -14.06
C LEU A 243 15.71 -0.53 -13.84
N ASP A 244 14.71 0.30 -13.59
CA ASP A 244 14.86 1.69 -13.20
C ASP A 244 13.85 2.02 -12.10
N THR A 245 14.32 2.68 -11.03
CA THR A 245 13.50 3.00 -9.85
C THR A 245 13.49 4.50 -9.62
N GLY A 246 12.30 5.10 -9.63
CA GLY A 246 12.19 6.56 -9.51
C GLY A 246 10.77 7.09 -9.66
N LEU A 247 10.70 8.43 -9.74
CA LEU A 247 9.48 9.17 -10.06
C LEU A 247 9.42 9.40 -11.57
N PHE A 248 8.38 8.89 -12.21
CA PHE A 248 8.23 8.88 -13.67
C PHE A 248 6.93 9.56 -14.14
N GLY A 249 6.08 10.02 -13.21
CA GLY A 249 4.74 10.54 -13.54
C GLY A 249 3.75 9.43 -13.90
N VAL A 250 4.02 8.20 -13.45
CA VAL A 250 3.20 7.00 -13.68
C VAL A 250 1.97 7.07 -12.78
N ASN A 251 0.90 7.69 -13.29
CA ASN A 251 -0.34 7.92 -12.56
C ASN A 251 -1.35 6.78 -12.82
N GLN A 252 -2.39 6.70 -11.99
CA GLN A 252 -3.57 5.88 -12.25
C GLN A 252 -4.73 6.78 -12.66
N HIS A 253 -5.03 6.82 -13.96
CA HIS A 253 -5.98 7.76 -14.56
C HIS A 253 -6.94 7.06 -15.54
N TRP A 254 -7.78 7.83 -16.24
CA TRP A 254 -8.65 7.26 -17.28
C TRP A 254 -8.00 7.17 -18.65
N GLY A 255 -8.47 6.24 -19.47
CA GLY A 255 -8.05 6.02 -20.86
C GLY A 255 -8.85 6.83 -21.89
N TYR A 256 -9.50 7.92 -21.46
CA TYR A 256 -10.19 8.86 -22.34
C TYR A 256 -11.29 8.25 -23.22
N ASP A 257 -11.87 7.12 -22.81
CA ASP A 257 -12.89 6.37 -23.55
C ASP A 257 -12.42 5.90 -24.95
N ILE A 258 -11.12 5.77 -25.16
CA ILE A 258 -10.57 5.25 -26.43
C ILE A 258 -10.92 3.76 -26.63
N PRO A 259 -10.86 3.25 -27.87
CA PRO A 259 -11.17 1.86 -28.17
C PRO A 259 -10.31 0.89 -27.36
N THR A 260 -10.88 -0.29 -27.06
CA THR A 260 -10.18 -1.33 -26.29
C THR A 260 -8.88 -1.81 -26.95
N HIS A 261 -8.82 -1.86 -28.28
CA HIS A 261 -7.68 -2.43 -29.02
C HIS A 261 -6.64 -1.37 -29.46
N ASP A 262 -6.70 -0.15 -28.91
CA ASP A 262 -5.74 0.90 -29.26
C ASP A 262 -5.55 1.94 -28.14
N ILE A 263 -4.57 1.69 -27.27
CA ILE A 263 -4.17 2.63 -26.19
C ILE A 263 -3.60 3.95 -26.76
N LYS A 264 -3.02 3.93 -27.96
CA LYS A 264 -2.36 5.09 -28.58
C LYS A 264 -1.29 5.69 -27.67
N ASP A 265 -1.51 6.93 -27.24
CA ASP A 265 -0.68 7.77 -26.38
C ASP A 265 -1.33 8.03 -25.01
N ALA A 266 -2.29 7.19 -24.60
CA ALA A 266 -2.93 7.33 -23.29
C ALA A 266 -2.06 6.80 -22.13
N SER A 267 -1.04 5.98 -22.39
CA SER A 267 -0.17 5.43 -21.34
C SER A 267 1.30 5.38 -21.78
N ALA A 268 2.17 6.09 -21.08
CA ALA A 268 3.63 5.94 -21.20
C ALA A 268 4.21 4.95 -20.18
N GLY A 269 3.36 4.08 -19.62
CA GLY A 269 3.64 3.22 -18.46
C GLY A 269 2.73 3.53 -17.25
N CYS A 270 1.66 4.29 -17.45
CA CYS A 270 0.63 4.58 -16.45
C CYS A 270 -0.28 3.36 -16.22
N LEU A 271 -0.98 3.35 -15.09
CA LEU A 271 -2.03 2.38 -14.79
C LEU A 271 -3.40 2.93 -15.23
N VAL A 272 -3.84 2.61 -16.44
CA VAL A 272 -4.94 3.35 -17.08
C VAL A 272 -6.20 2.50 -17.12
N GLY A 273 -7.29 2.97 -16.51
CA GLY A 273 -8.58 2.31 -16.71
C GLY A 273 -9.39 2.97 -17.81
N ARG A 274 -9.97 2.17 -18.70
CA ARG A 274 -10.36 2.63 -20.05
C ARG A 274 -11.34 3.81 -20.05
N THR A 275 -12.42 3.71 -19.28
CA THR A 275 -13.54 4.67 -19.37
C THR A 275 -13.46 5.77 -18.33
N ARG A 276 -13.90 6.97 -18.72
CA ARG A 276 -14.05 8.12 -17.79
C ARG A 276 -15.08 7.82 -16.69
N LYS A 277 -16.18 7.12 -17.04
CA LYS A 277 -17.21 6.69 -16.09
C LYS A 277 -16.61 5.76 -15.04
N GLY A 278 -15.95 4.68 -15.46
CA GLY A 278 -15.35 3.71 -14.55
C GLY A 278 -14.27 4.34 -13.67
N HIS A 279 -13.48 5.28 -14.19
CA HIS A 279 -12.51 5.99 -13.37
C HIS A 279 -13.15 6.89 -12.31
N ARG A 280 -14.25 7.59 -12.62
CA ARG A 280 -14.99 8.37 -11.61
C ARG A 280 -15.56 7.48 -10.50
N GLU A 281 -16.03 6.29 -10.86
CA GLU A 281 -16.46 5.28 -9.87
C GLU A 281 -15.29 4.81 -9.01
N PHE A 282 -14.14 4.50 -9.62
CA PHE A 282 -12.92 4.11 -8.92
C PHE A 282 -12.49 5.18 -7.90
N VAL A 283 -12.33 6.44 -8.34
CA VAL A 283 -11.94 7.56 -7.46
C VAL A 283 -12.95 7.75 -6.34
N LYS A 284 -14.25 7.65 -6.64
CA LYS A 284 -15.32 7.74 -5.62
C LYS A 284 -15.18 6.65 -4.56
N ILE A 285 -14.87 5.41 -4.96
CA ILE A 285 -14.68 4.28 -4.04
C ILE A 285 -13.45 4.50 -3.16
N ILE A 286 -12.27 4.74 -3.73
CA ILE A 286 -11.04 4.84 -2.94
C ILE A 286 -11.02 6.04 -1.99
N LYS A 287 -11.77 7.12 -2.28
CA LYS A 287 -11.95 8.25 -1.35
C LYS A 287 -12.83 7.91 -0.13
N GLN A 288 -13.46 6.73 -0.09
CA GLN A 288 -14.09 6.19 1.11
C GLN A 288 -13.11 5.41 1.99
N ASP A 289 -11.84 5.25 1.58
CA ASP A 289 -10.86 4.54 2.38
C ASP A 289 -10.68 5.24 3.73
N ARG A 290 -10.83 4.50 4.82
CA ARG A 290 -10.75 5.10 6.17
C ARG A 290 -9.40 5.75 6.46
N ARG A 291 -8.31 5.25 5.84
CA ARG A 291 -6.96 5.82 5.99
C ARG A 291 -6.86 7.17 5.28
N TYR A 292 -7.48 7.28 4.10
CA TYR A 292 -7.62 8.54 3.39
C TYR A 292 -8.53 9.51 4.14
N LEU A 293 -9.67 9.07 4.66
CA LEU A 293 -10.56 9.93 5.46
C LEU A 293 -9.89 10.44 6.75
N ALA A 294 -9.00 9.64 7.36
CA ALA A 294 -8.21 10.05 8.52
C ALA A 294 -7.06 10.99 8.14
N ASN A 295 -6.53 10.89 6.93
CA ASN A 295 -5.46 11.72 6.41
C ASN A 295 -5.56 11.83 4.88
N ASN A 296 -6.04 12.97 4.37
CA ASN A 296 -6.22 13.19 2.93
C ASN A 296 -4.90 13.16 2.12
N ASN A 297 -3.74 13.16 2.79
CA ASN A 297 -2.43 12.95 2.16
C ASN A 297 -2.00 11.46 2.15
N TYR A 298 -2.93 10.53 2.39
CA TYR A 298 -2.64 9.11 2.40
C TYR A 298 -2.08 8.65 1.05
N ILE A 299 -0.99 7.88 1.12
CA ILE A 299 -0.35 7.26 -0.03
C ILE A 299 -0.85 5.82 -0.11
N PHE A 300 -1.66 5.56 -1.12
CA PHE A 300 -2.25 4.28 -1.42
C PHE A 300 -1.21 3.28 -1.91
N TYR A 301 -1.42 2.04 -1.48
CA TYR A 301 -0.79 0.87 -2.06
C TYR A 301 -1.52 0.46 -3.34
N THR A 302 -0.77 0.01 -4.33
CA THR A 302 -1.30 -0.70 -5.49
C THR A 302 -0.41 -1.88 -5.83
N THR A 303 -1.06 -2.99 -6.09
CA THR A 303 -0.44 -4.27 -6.44
C THR A 303 -0.64 -4.49 -7.94
N VAL A 304 0.42 -4.81 -8.68
CA VAL A 304 0.38 -5.14 -10.11
C VAL A 304 0.94 -6.55 -10.27
N ILE A 305 0.13 -7.46 -10.81
CA ILE A 305 0.45 -8.89 -10.89
C ILE A 305 0.13 -9.47 -12.27
N PRO A 306 0.85 -10.52 -12.70
CA PRO A 306 0.53 -11.26 -13.91
C PRO A 306 -0.64 -12.23 -13.68
N GLY A 307 -1.66 -12.19 -14.56
CA GLY A 307 -2.84 -13.03 -14.44
C GLY A 307 -2.56 -14.52 -14.63
N ASP A 308 -1.63 -14.87 -15.51
CA ASP A 308 -1.24 -16.25 -15.79
C ASP A 308 -0.58 -16.91 -14.56
N ASP A 309 0.32 -16.20 -13.87
CA ASP A 309 0.95 -16.66 -12.64
C ASP A 309 -0.06 -16.77 -11.47
N LEU A 310 -1.01 -15.83 -11.38
CA LEU A 310 -2.10 -15.89 -10.41
C LEU A 310 -2.89 -17.20 -10.55
N LEU A 311 -3.40 -17.50 -11.74
CA LEU A 311 -4.22 -18.69 -11.98
C LEU A 311 -3.40 -19.98 -12.00
N LYS A 312 -2.11 -19.91 -12.31
CA LYS A 312 -1.21 -21.06 -12.18
C LYS A 312 -1.00 -21.45 -10.72
N GLN A 313 -0.81 -20.48 -9.83
CA GLN A 313 -0.59 -20.74 -8.41
C GLN A 313 -1.89 -21.04 -7.66
N PHE A 314 -3.01 -20.43 -8.07
CA PHE A 314 -4.32 -20.55 -7.44
C PHE A 314 -5.42 -20.81 -8.50
N PRO A 315 -5.48 -22.04 -9.04
CA PRO A 315 -6.34 -22.41 -10.17
C PRO A 315 -7.85 -22.33 -9.87
#